data_AF-A0AAU9JF72-F1
#
_entry.id   AF-A0AAU9JF72-F1
#
_cell.length_a   1.000
_cell.length_b   1.000
_cell.length_c   1.000
_cell.angle_alpha   90.00
_cell.angle_beta   90.00
_cell.angle_gamma   90.00
#
_symmetry.space_group_name_H-M   'P 1'
#
loop_
_entity.id
_entity.type
_entity.pdbx_description
1 polymer ?
#
loop_
_entity_poly.entity_id
_entity_poly.type
_entity_poly.pdbx_seq_one_letter_code
_entity_poly.pdbx_strand_id
1 'polypeptide(L)'
;MVVDVNHSISMSAFNRLGRLLYDIGLCSDYAQSIEKLTSSKYSQSSLEENLEFFASIMLDLENIQKHLLDDFSKWSYCSNSEILVKSYIPIWLFHENQYVIAYDNLYDTVSRFIGNGNSFISEIKSNLTHEDNAKFLMINGIGYSWDYLNMTMTGIVDCEINRVKSTGINIKVLLYVGLSTLGILVLIVTGFITIVSRKHDEYWNFILNNAQSSLAKLKIACIDRLITAHGIDYASETTLNSQKNIKRRIKTKNYVGYTWRLIIFLATGASYYLLLHLYLYPKCETMMINRPKFINTFNLKRSLLSRLLIFSRDVYSPYFIKIFNTNYAFPSSKIMFEKTADDIYKEVQLLKKRDFLDLMSDELKTMAFEKDMNSTLDFSQYGVESAILGLVNEIVSLSHIKNMPSFVLQILATYSVAIQTEIGQEFDLADRDSKRLIEDQLKIIIDVMIIYVSAMCALFFFYYLPYLNYQISKLKRFAILPIILSMEADKNI
;
A
#
# COMPACT_ATOMS: atom_id res chain seq x y z
N MET A 1 -7.05 0.12 -8.46
CA MET A 1 -6.93 -0.53 -7.12
C MET A 1 -6.41 -1.95 -7.21
N VAL A 2 -7.14 -2.94 -7.74
CA VAL A 2 -6.65 -4.34 -7.78
C VAL A 2 -5.32 -4.49 -8.57
N VAL A 3 -5.22 -3.87 -9.75
CA VAL A 3 -3.98 -3.87 -10.55
C VAL A 3 -2.82 -3.18 -9.80
N ASP A 4 -3.10 -2.05 -9.15
CA ASP A 4 -2.10 -1.29 -8.40
C ASP A 4 -1.64 -2.03 -7.14
N VAL A 5 -2.55 -2.72 -6.47
CA VAL A 5 -2.26 -3.58 -5.32
C VAL A 5 -1.40 -4.76 -5.78
N ASN A 6 -1.77 -5.45 -6.87
CA ASN A 6 -0.98 -6.55 -7.42
C ASN A 6 0.44 -6.12 -7.82
N HIS A 7 0.61 -4.93 -8.39
CA HIS A 7 1.94 -4.42 -8.68
C HIS A 7 2.69 -4.01 -7.40
N SER A 8 2.04 -3.35 -6.45
CA SER A 8 2.70 -2.92 -5.19
C SER A 8 3.09 -4.11 -4.30
N ILE A 9 2.41 -5.23 -4.49
CA ILE A 9 2.71 -6.54 -3.90
C ILE A 9 3.86 -7.23 -4.63
N SER A 10 3.94 -7.13 -5.96
CA SER A 10 5.00 -7.74 -6.77
C SER A 10 6.31 -6.95 -6.67
N MET A 11 7.02 -7.11 -5.54
CA MET A 11 8.35 -6.52 -5.31
C MET A 11 9.50 -7.47 -5.65
N SER A 12 9.28 -8.50 -6.48
CA SER A 12 10.32 -9.49 -6.78
C SER A 12 11.58 -8.87 -7.39
N ALA A 13 11.40 -7.86 -8.24
CA ALA A 13 12.50 -7.08 -8.82
C ALA A 13 13.27 -6.32 -7.72
N PHE A 14 12.54 -5.70 -6.77
CA PHE A 14 13.11 -4.93 -5.67
C PHE A 14 13.93 -5.84 -4.74
N ASN A 15 13.37 -7.00 -4.44
CA ASN A 15 14.00 -8.02 -3.61
C ASN A 15 15.29 -8.54 -4.26
N ARG A 16 15.31 -8.73 -5.59
CA ARG A 16 16.53 -9.08 -6.32
C ARG A 16 17.58 -7.98 -6.29
N LEU A 17 17.19 -6.70 -6.38
CA LEU A 17 18.12 -5.58 -6.26
C LEU A 17 18.70 -5.47 -4.84
N GLY A 18 17.90 -5.70 -3.82
CA GLY A 18 18.35 -5.78 -2.43
C GLY A 18 19.33 -6.94 -2.19
N ARG A 19 19.01 -8.12 -2.73
CA ARG A 19 19.91 -9.28 -2.71
C ARG A 19 21.20 -9.00 -3.45
N LEU A 20 21.15 -8.32 -4.59
CA LEU A 20 22.32 -7.92 -5.35
C LEU A 20 23.27 -7.02 -4.53
N LEU A 21 22.74 -6.00 -3.86
CA LEU A 21 23.52 -5.11 -3.00
C LEU A 21 24.22 -5.90 -1.88
N TYR A 22 23.51 -6.85 -1.29
CA TYR A 22 24.05 -7.73 -0.25
C TYR A 22 25.15 -8.66 -0.79
N ASP A 23 24.90 -9.35 -1.91
CA ASP A 23 25.83 -10.30 -2.52
C ASP A 23 27.12 -9.60 -2.99
N ILE A 24 27.03 -8.38 -3.55
CA ILE A 24 28.18 -7.54 -3.89
C ILE A 24 29.00 -7.18 -2.63
N GLY A 25 28.33 -6.85 -1.52
CA GLY A 25 28.99 -6.60 -0.25
C GLY A 25 29.70 -7.84 0.30
N LEU A 26 29.06 -9.01 0.23
CA LEU A 26 29.68 -10.28 0.60
C LEU A 26 30.88 -10.64 -0.27
N CYS A 27 30.81 -10.36 -1.58
CA CYS A 27 31.94 -10.58 -2.48
C CYS A 27 33.19 -9.87 -1.97
N SER A 28 33.05 -8.60 -1.55
CA SER A 28 34.15 -7.85 -0.97
C SER A 28 34.64 -8.46 0.34
N ASP A 29 33.75 -8.92 1.22
CA ASP A 29 34.13 -9.48 2.52
C ASP A 29 34.92 -10.78 2.38
N TYR A 30 34.44 -11.69 1.52
CA TYR A 30 35.09 -12.96 1.25
C TYR A 30 36.37 -12.79 0.44
N ALA A 31 36.41 -11.88 -0.54
CA ALA A 31 37.65 -11.56 -1.25
C ALA A 31 38.74 -11.09 -0.27
N GLN A 32 38.40 -10.20 0.67
CA GLN A 32 39.33 -9.73 1.70
C GLN A 32 39.79 -10.87 2.63
N SER A 33 38.88 -11.76 3.00
CA SER A 33 39.16 -12.90 3.88
C SER A 33 40.10 -13.91 3.22
N ILE A 34 39.80 -14.26 1.98
CA ILE A 34 40.57 -15.20 1.16
C ILE A 34 41.98 -14.67 0.93
N GLU A 35 42.12 -13.40 0.53
CA GLU A 35 43.43 -12.77 0.31
C GLU A 35 44.31 -12.78 1.59
N LYS A 36 43.69 -12.54 2.76
CA LYS A 36 44.37 -12.67 4.04
C LYS A 36 44.81 -14.11 4.30
N LEU A 37 43.95 -15.10 4.09
CA LEU A 37 44.27 -16.51 4.30
C LEU A 37 45.41 -16.98 3.39
N THR A 38 45.39 -16.58 2.12
CA THR A 38 46.42 -16.90 1.13
C THR A 38 47.77 -16.29 1.51
N SER A 39 47.78 -15.04 1.97
CA SER A 39 49.02 -14.33 2.34
C SER A 39 49.65 -14.79 3.66
N SER A 40 48.87 -15.36 4.59
CA SER A 40 49.33 -15.70 5.94
C SER A 40 49.54 -17.19 6.24
N LYS A 41 49.52 -18.05 5.21
CA LYS A 41 49.77 -19.51 5.31
C LYS A 41 48.90 -20.20 6.39
N TYR A 42 47.64 -19.79 6.51
CA TYR A 42 46.67 -20.44 7.41
C TYR A 42 46.23 -21.82 6.88
N SER A 43 45.39 -22.51 7.67
CA SER A 43 44.85 -23.84 7.32
C SER A 43 44.24 -23.87 5.92
N GLN A 44 44.71 -24.80 5.09
CA GLN A 44 44.18 -25.07 3.75
C GLN A 44 42.66 -25.34 3.77
N SER A 45 42.15 -25.98 4.82
CA SER A 45 40.73 -26.27 4.98
C SER A 45 39.85 -25.02 5.05
N SER A 46 40.31 -23.97 5.76
CA SER A 46 39.56 -22.72 5.90
C SER A 46 39.58 -21.92 4.60
N LEU A 47 40.66 -22.01 3.81
CA LEU A 47 40.74 -21.39 2.49
C LEU A 47 39.75 -22.05 1.53
N GLU A 48 39.68 -23.38 1.51
CA GLU A 48 38.76 -24.14 0.66
C GLU A 48 37.29 -23.84 0.97
N GLU A 49 36.92 -23.78 2.25
CA GLU A 49 35.58 -23.42 2.70
C GLU A 49 35.18 -21.99 2.24
N ASN A 50 36.07 -21.00 2.43
CA ASN A 50 35.80 -19.63 1.98
C ASN A 50 35.68 -19.54 0.45
N LEU A 51 36.46 -20.32 -0.31
CA LEU A 51 36.36 -20.38 -1.77
C LEU A 51 35.05 -21.01 -2.23
N GLU A 52 34.53 -22.02 -1.51
CA GLU A 52 33.24 -22.64 -1.82
C GLU A 52 32.08 -21.66 -1.58
N PHE A 53 32.08 -20.94 -0.45
CA PHE A 53 31.12 -19.87 -0.19
C PHE A 53 31.23 -18.73 -1.20
N PHE A 54 32.45 -18.34 -1.58
CA PHE A 54 32.64 -17.29 -2.58
C PHE A 54 32.13 -17.73 -3.97
N ALA A 55 32.29 -19.00 -4.34
CA ALA A 55 31.74 -19.54 -5.57
C ALA A 55 30.21 -19.58 -5.56
N SER A 56 29.57 -19.87 -4.43
CA SER A 56 28.10 -19.83 -4.34
C SER A 56 27.54 -18.42 -4.51
N ILE A 57 28.24 -17.39 -4.01
CA ILE A 57 27.87 -15.99 -4.24
C ILE A 57 27.96 -15.63 -5.74
N MET A 58 28.98 -16.12 -6.46
CA MET A 58 29.07 -15.90 -7.91
C MET A 58 27.88 -16.50 -8.68
N LEU A 59 27.45 -17.70 -8.30
CA LEU A 59 26.28 -18.35 -8.89
C LEU A 59 24.99 -17.57 -8.60
N ASP A 60 24.86 -17.01 -7.40
CA ASP A 60 23.74 -16.14 -7.03
C ASP A 60 23.73 -14.85 -7.86
N LEU A 61 24.89 -14.21 -8.06
CA LEU A 61 25.01 -13.04 -8.93
C LEU A 61 24.67 -13.35 -10.39
N GLU A 62 25.12 -14.49 -10.93
CA GLU A 62 24.76 -14.95 -12.28
C GLU A 62 23.25 -15.16 -12.41
N ASN A 63 22.62 -15.73 -11.39
CA ASN A 63 21.18 -15.93 -11.36
C ASN A 63 20.42 -14.59 -11.33
N ILE A 64 20.87 -13.63 -10.52
CA ILE A 64 20.28 -12.29 -10.47
C ILE A 64 20.45 -11.58 -11.81
N GLN A 65 21.65 -11.64 -12.42
CA GLN A 65 21.97 -10.96 -13.68
C GLN A 65 21.00 -11.34 -14.81
N LYS A 66 20.62 -12.62 -14.89
CA LYS A 66 19.66 -13.13 -15.90
C LYS A 66 18.30 -12.42 -15.85
N HIS A 67 17.92 -11.88 -14.69
CA HIS A 67 16.62 -11.24 -14.49
C HIS A 67 16.65 -9.71 -14.48
N LEU A 68 17.84 -9.07 -14.43
CA LEU A 68 17.96 -7.62 -14.28
C LEU A 68 17.30 -6.83 -15.43
N LEU A 69 17.45 -7.29 -16.67
CA LEU A 69 16.87 -6.62 -17.84
C LEU A 69 15.35 -6.79 -17.91
N ASP A 70 14.84 -7.95 -17.53
CA ASP A 70 13.39 -8.19 -17.43
C ASP A 70 12.77 -7.32 -16.34
N ASP A 71 13.50 -7.11 -15.24
CA ASP A 71 13.07 -6.27 -14.13
C ASP A 71 13.06 -4.78 -14.46
N PHE A 72 13.96 -4.32 -15.31
CA PHE A 72 13.94 -2.94 -15.83
C PHE A 72 12.59 -2.61 -16.48
N SER A 73 12.01 -3.54 -17.26
CA SER A 73 10.72 -3.29 -17.92
C SER A 73 9.59 -2.94 -16.94
N LYS A 74 9.61 -3.56 -15.75
CA LYS A 74 8.61 -3.35 -14.69
C LYS A 74 8.74 -1.99 -14.02
N TRP A 75 9.92 -1.37 -14.03
CA TRP A 75 10.19 -0.09 -13.40
C TRP A 75 10.54 1.04 -14.36
N SER A 76 10.30 0.84 -15.66
CA SER A 76 10.56 1.85 -16.69
C SER A 76 9.90 3.21 -16.42
N TYR A 77 8.86 3.28 -15.57
CA TYR A 77 8.25 4.53 -15.11
C TYR A 77 9.09 5.30 -14.06
N CYS A 78 10.09 4.66 -13.45
CA CYS A 78 10.97 5.21 -12.43
C CYS A 78 12.29 5.66 -13.06
N SER A 79 12.62 6.94 -12.96
CA SER A 79 13.89 7.49 -13.47
C SER A 79 15.12 6.85 -12.83
N ASN A 80 15.04 6.43 -11.56
CA ASN A 80 16.15 5.80 -10.87
C ASN A 80 16.43 4.38 -11.41
N SER A 81 15.47 3.74 -12.08
CA SER A 81 15.69 2.45 -12.73
C SER A 81 16.61 2.54 -13.96
N GLU A 82 16.83 3.75 -14.50
CA GLU A 82 17.70 3.95 -15.67
C GLU A 82 19.13 3.46 -15.45
N ILE A 83 19.59 3.37 -14.20
CA ILE A 83 20.92 2.83 -13.85
C ILE A 83 21.12 1.38 -14.31
N LEU A 84 20.03 0.64 -14.57
CA LEU A 84 20.08 -0.72 -15.12
C LEU A 84 20.62 -0.76 -16.55
N VAL A 85 20.45 0.31 -17.32
CA VAL A 85 20.78 0.39 -18.76
C VAL A 85 21.71 1.53 -19.12
N LYS A 86 21.75 2.61 -18.32
CA LYS A 86 22.62 3.78 -18.54
C LYS A 86 23.82 3.74 -17.62
N SER A 87 24.96 4.17 -18.16
CA SER A 87 26.25 4.18 -17.46
C SER A 87 26.35 5.29 -16.43
N TYR A 88 25.85 5.03 -15.21
CA TYR A 88 25.90 5.97 -14.09
C TYR A 88 26.71 5.47 -12.90
N ILE A 89 27.01 4.17 -12.80
CA ILE A 89 27.72 3.58 -11.66
C ILE A 89 29.22 3.81 -11.83
N PRO A 90 29.87 4.55 -10.94
CA PRO A 90 31.33 4.65 -10.95
C PRO A 90 31.94 3.31 -10.51
N ILE A 91 32.87 2.80 -11.31
CA ILE A 91 33.65 1.59 -11.05
C ILE A 91 35.13 1.91 -11.15
N TRP A 92 35.89 1.41 -10.20
CA TRP A 92 37.35 1.43 -10.21
C TRP A 92 37.88 0.26 -11.04
N LEU A 93 38.57 0.58 -12.13
CA LEU A 93 39.25 -0.37 -13.00
C LEU A 93 40.77 -0.22 -12.85
N PHE A 94 41.46 -1.35 -12.85
CA PHE A 94 42.92 -1.36 -12.95
C PHE A 94 43.30 -1.43 -14.43
N HIS A 95 43.95 -0.38 -14.93
CA HIS A 95 44.36 -0.25 -16.33
C HIS A 95 45.73 0.40 -16.41
N GLU A 96 46.65 -0.18 -17.19
CA GLU A 96 48.00 0.36 -17.42
C GLU A 96 48.76 0.71 -16.13
N ASN A 97 48.69 -0.18 -15.12
CA ASN A 97 49.28 0.02 -13.78
C ASN A 97 48.73 1.21 -12.99
N GLN A 98 47.56 1.73 -13.36
CA GLN A 98 46.87 2.81 -12.65
C GLN A 98 45.40 2.46 -12.41
N TYR A 99 44.83 3.08 -11.38
CA TYR A 99 43.41 2.98 -11.12
C TYR A 99 42.67 4.13 -11.81
N VAL A 100 41.68 3.78 -12.64
CA VAL A 100 40.85 4.74 -13.36
C VAL A 100 39.39 4.51 -12.98
N ILE A 101 38.65 5.60 -12.77
CA ILE A 101 37.21 5.54 -12.57
C ILE A 101 36.54 5.50 -13.95
N ALA A 102 35.84 4.41 -14.24
CA ALA A 102 34.93 4.28 -15.37
C ALA A 102 33.48 4.36 -14.89
N TYR A 103 32.56 4.57 -15.83
CA TYR A 103 31.12 4.56 -15.56
C TYR A 103 30.46 3.43 -16.32
N ASP A 104 29.78 2.54 -15.60
CA ASP A 104 29.05 1.41 -16.15
C ASP A 104 27.58 1.46 -15.75
N ASN A 105 26.75 0.68 -16.45
CA ASN A 105 25.39 0.39 -16.01
C ASN A 105 25.41 -0.79 -15.03
N LEU A 106 24.31 -1.04 -14.33
CA LEU A 106 24.23 -2.11 -13.33
C LEU A 106 24.44 -3.49 -13.95
N TYR A 107 23.91 -3.76 -15.13
CA TYR A 107 24.07 -5.05 -15.79
C TYR A 107 25.55 -5.38 -16.06
N ASP A 108 26.29 -4.42 -16.61
CA ASP A 108 27.72 -4.54 -16.90
C ASP A 108 28.55 -4.57 -15.61
N THR A 109 28.16 -3.78 -14.60
CA THR A 109 28.76 -3.82 -13.26
C THR A 109 28.73 -5.23 -12.70
N VAL A 110 27.55 -5.87 -12.70
CA VAL A 110 27.38 -7.25 -12.22
C VAL A 110 28.19 -8.23 -13.08
N SER A 111 28.20 -8.05 -14.40
CA SER A 111 29.03 -8.86 -15.30
C SER A 111 30.51 -8.80 -14.94
N ARG A 112 31.02 -7.63 -14.57
CA ARG A 112 32.41 -7.46 -14.12
C ARG A 112 32.66 -8.10 -12.76
N PHE A 113 31.73 -7.99 -11.81
CA PHE A 113 31.85 -8.71 -10.53
C PHE A 113 31.96 -10.22 -10.75
N ILE A 114 31.10 -10.80 -11.59
CA ILE A 114 31.12 -12.22 -11.94
C ILE A 114 32.45 -12.58 -12.63
N GLY A 115 32.87 -11.79 -13.62
CA GLY A 115 34.12 -12.04 -14.35
C GLY A 115 35.38 -11.98 -13.47
N ASN A 116 35.51 -10.96 -12.63
CA ASN A 116 36.63 -10.82 -11.70
C ASN A 116 36.58 -11.87 -10.59
N GLY A 117 35.39 -12.21 -10.09
CA GLY A 117 35.22 -13.25 -9.06
C GLY A 117 35.57 -14.65 -9.57
N ASN A 118 35.11 -15.02 -10.75
CA ASN A 118 35.48 -16.31 -11.37
C ASN A 118 36.99 -16.38 -11.68
N SER A 119 37.59 -15.27 -12.12
CA SER A 119 39.04 -15.18 -12.35
C SER A 119 39.83 -15.32 -11.05
N PHE A 120 39.41 -14.61 -9.99
CA PHE A 120 39.99 -14.70 -8.64
C PHE A 120 39.99 -16.14 -8.11
N ILE A 121 38.86 -16.85 -8.22
CA ILE A 121 38.76 -18.27 -7.80
C ILE A 121 39.75 -19.13 -8.60
N SER A 122 39.79 -18.96 -9.92
CA SER A 122 40.63 -19.77 -10.83
C SER A 122 42.12 -19.53 -10.56
N GLU A 123 42.51 -18.28 -10.37
CA GLU A 123 43.90 -17.88 -10.13
C GLU A 123 44.39 -18.39 -8.77
N ILE A 124 43.57 -18.31 -7.72
CA ILE A 124 43.92 -18.89 -6.41
C ILE A 124 44.12 -20.40 -6.51
N LYS A 125 43.17 -21.12 -7.14
CA LYS A 125 43.28 -22.58 -7.32
C LYS A 125 44.51 -22.98 -8.15
N SER A 126 44.94 -22.10 -9.05
CA SER A 126 46.08 -22.33 -9.93
C SER A 126 47.40 -21.75 -9.40
N ASN A 127 47.41 -21.17 -8.18
CA ASN A 127 48.54 -20.44 -7.60
C ASN A 127 49.11 -19.33 -8.52
N LEU A 128 48.23 -18.63 -9.23
CA LEU A 128 48.55 -17.46 -10.05
C LEU A 128 48.33 -16.17 -9.27
N THR A 129 48.87 -15.06 -9.80
CA THR A 129 48.66 -13.72 -9.25
C THR A 129 47.20 -13.32 -9.37
N HIS A 130 46.55 -13.05 -8.23
CA HIS A 130 45.11 -12.77 -8.11
C HIS A 130 44.79 -11.41 -7.48
N GLU A 131 45.85 -10.65 -7.15
CA GLU A 131 45.77 -9.41 -6.38
C GLU A 131 44.86 -8.37 -7.04
N ASP A 132 44.92 -8.23 -8.38
CA ASP A 132 44.15 -7.23 -9.12
C ASP A 132 42.64 -7.53 -9.10
N ASN A 133 42.26 -8.80 -9.25
CA ASN A 133 40.87 -9.24 -9.12
C ASN A 133 40.38 -9.04 -7.67
N ALA A 134 41.21 -9.37 -6.67
CA ALA A 134 40.91 -9.15 -5.26
C ALA A 134 40.66 -7.66 -4.97
N LYS A 135 41.56 -6.79 -5.45
CA LYS A 135 41.45 -5.33 -5.34
C LYS A 135 40.19 -4.78 -5.99
N PHE A 136 39.85 -5.26 -7.20
CA PHE A 136 38.63 -4.86 -7.89
C PHE A 136 37.39 -5.17 -7.05
N LEU A 137 37.26 -6.41 -6.56
CA LEU A 137 36.13 -6.87 -5.77
C LEU A 137 35.99 -6.09 -4.46
N MET A 138 37.12 -5.83 -3.79
CA MET A 138 37.16 -5.10 -2.53
C MET A 138 36.80 -3.61 -2.69
N ILE A 139 37.36 -2.90 -3.68
CA ILE A 139 37.07 -1.46 -3.85
C ILE A 139 35.60 -1.26 -4.25
N ASN A 140 35.15 -1.99 -5.25
CA ASN A 140 33.84 -1.73 -5.84
C ASN A 140 32.70 -2.28 -4.98
N GLY A 141 32.95 -3.32 -4.17
CA GLY A 141 31.90 -3.95 -3.36
C GLY A 141 31.41 -3.13 -2.16
N ILE A 142 32.22 -2.19 -1.67
CA ILE A 142 31.89 -1.32 -0.51
C ILE A 142 32.02 0.18 -0.80
N GLY A 143 32.45 0.53 -2.01
CA GLY A 143 32.74 1.90 -2.43
C GLY A 143 31.60 2.58 -3.14
N TYR A 144 31.96 3.45 -4.08
CA TYR A 144 30.98 4.27 -4.78
C TYR A 144 29.92 3.44 -5.50
N SER A 145 30.26 2.26 -6.03
CA SER A 145 29.27 1.39 -6.68
C SER A 145 28.19 0.92 -5.70
N TRP A 146 28.58 0.55 -4.47
CA TRP A 146 27.64 0.23 -3.39
C TRP A 146 26.77 1.43 -3.01
N ASP A 147 27.37 2.62 -2.84
CA ASP A 147 26.63 3.82 -2.45
C ASP A 147 25.61 4.22 -3.54
N TYR A 148 25.96 4.11 -4.82
CA TYR A 148 25.06 4.36 -5.95
C TYR A 148 23.92 3.34 -6.01
N LEU A 149 24.20 2.06 -5.76
CA LEU A 149 23.16 1.03 -5.69
C LEU A 149 22.19 1.27 -4.53
N ASN A 150 22.70 1.62 -3.36
CA ASN A 150 21.88 1.98 -2.20
C ASN A 150 21.01 3.22 -2.46
N MET A 151 21.57 4.27 -3.06
CA MET A 151 20.82 5.46 -3.48
C MET A 151 19.73 5.12 -4.50
N THR A 152 20.03 4.21 -5.43
CA THR A 152 19.05 3.71 -6.41
C THR A 152 17.90 2.99 -5.73
N MET A 153 18.18 2.06 -4.81
CA MET A 153 17.13 1.35 -4.07
C MET A 153 16.23 2.33 -3.33
N THR A 154 16.81 3.30 -2.63
CA THR A 154 16.06 4.35 -1.93
C THR A 154 15.19 5.17 -2.91
N GLY A 155 15.73 5.53 -4.07
CA GLY A 155 14.98 6.23 -5.10
C GLY A 155 13.83 5.41 -5.71
N ILE A 156 14.02 4.10 -5.88
CA ILE A 156 12.95 3.18 -6.32
C ILE A 156 11.86 3.10 -5.25
N VAL A 157 12.22 2.99 -3.98
CA VAL A 157 11.28 3.04 -2.83
C VAL A 157 10.44 4.32 -2.87
N ASP A 158 11.07 5.47 -3.04
CA ASP A 158 10.37 6.76 -3.11
C ASP A 158 9.47 6.85 -4.35
N CYS A 159 9.89 6.29 -5.48
CA CYS A 159 9.07 6.22 -6.68
C CYS A 159 7.81 5.37 -6.47
N GLU A 160 7.93 4.20 -5.86
CA GLU A 160 6.78 3.34 -5.52
C GLU A 160 5.82 4.04 -4.57
N ILE A 161 6.34 4.71 -3.53
CA ILE A 161 5.54 5.50 -2.60
C ILE A 161 4.76 6.59 -3.34
N ASN A 162 5.43 7.32 -4.22
CA ASN A 162 4.81 8.39 -4.99
C ASN A 162 3.74 7.85 -5.94
N ARG A 163 3.97 6.68 -6.54
CA ARG A 163 2.97 6.01 -7.36
C ARG A 163 1.74 5.62 -6.55
N VAL A 164 1.92 4.98 -5.38
CA VAL A 164 0.81 4.62 -4.49
C VAL A 164 0.05 5.86 -4.05
N LYS A 165 0.72 6.96 -3.69
CA LYS A 165 0.08 8.24 -3.35
C LYS A 165 -0.70 8.85 -4.52
N SER A 166 -0.18 8.76 -5.74
CA SER A 166 -0.87 9.24 -6.94
C SER A 166 -2.15 8.43 -7.18
N THR A 167 -2.11 7.11 -7.05
CA THR A 167 -3.29 6.24 -7.08
C THR A 167 -4.24 6.58 -5.91
N GLY A 168 -3.67 6.87 -4.74
CA GLY A 168 -4.26 7.55 -3.58
C GLY A 168 -5.25 8.66 -3.95
N ILE A 169 -4.70 9.66 -4.62
CA ILE A 169 -5.42 10.86 -5.06
C ILE A 169 -6.51 10.49 -6.07
N ASN A 170 -6.20 9.65 -7.07
CA ASN A 170 -7.16 9.24 -8.09
C ASN A 170 -8.40 8.54 -7.48
N ILE A 171 -8.19 7.68 -6.48
CA ILE A 171 -9.30 6.99 -5.79
C ILE A 171 -10.12 7.99 -4.97
N LYS A 172 -9.46 8.91 -4.24
CA LYS A 172 -10.17 9.98 -3.50
C LYS A 172 -11.01 10.84 -4.44
N VAL A 173 -10.49 11.22 -5.60
CA VAL A 173 -11.25 11.94 -6.64
C VAL A 173 -12.45 11.12 -7.11
N LEU A 174 -12.27 9.82 -7.37
CA LEU A 174 -13.38 8.94 -7.78
C LEU A 174 -14.48 8.86 -6.72
N LEU A 175 -14.10 8.80 -5.44
CA LEU A 175 -15.05 8.81 -4.31
C LEU A 175 -15.82 10.14 -4.24
N TYR A 176 -15.14 11.28 -4.42
CA TYR A 176 -15.82 12.58 -4.47
C TYR A 176 -16.78 12.69 -5.65
N VAL A 177 -16.38 12.22 -6.84
CA VAL A 177 -17.28 12.17 -8.01
C VAL A 177 -18.50 11.29 -7.72
N GLY A 178 -18.31 10.13 -7.07
CA GLY A 178 -19.41 9.27 -6.63
C GLY A 178 -20.36 9.96 -5.66
N LEU A 179 -19.82 10.66 -4.66
CA LEU A 179 -20.60 11.41 -3.67
C LEU A 179 -21.36 12.60 -4.32
N SER A 180 -20.71 13.35 -5.22
CA SER A 180 -21.33 14.44 -5.96
C SER A 180 -22.45 13.94 -6.87
N THR A 181 -22.24 12.81 -7.56
CA THR A 181 -23.27 12.17 -8.40
C THR A 181 -24.49 11.77 -7.57
N LEU A 182 -24.26 11.18 -6.40
CA LEU A 182 -25.32 10.85 -5.44
C LEU A 182 -26.07 12.12 -4.99
N GLY A 183 -25.36 13.21 -4.70
CA GLY A 183 -25.95 14.51 -4.37
C GLY A 183 -26.82 15.11 -5.49
N ILE A 184 -26.37 15.04 -6.74
CA ILE A 184 -27.17 15.50 -7.90
C ILE A 184 -28.44 14.65 -8.04
N LEU A 185 -28.31 13.34 -7.88
CA LEU A 185 -29.43 12.40 -7.98
C LEU A 185 -30.49 12.68 -6.89
N VAL A 186 -30.05 13.08 -5.69
CA VAL A 186 -30.94 13.55 -4.62
C VAL A 186 -31.72 14.79 -5.02
N LEU A 187 -31.06 15.78 -5.61
CA LEU A 187 -31.72 17.02 -6.02
C LEU A 187 -32.79 16.74 -7.07
N ILE A 188 -32.48 15.88 -8.05
CA ILE A 188 -33.43 15.46 -9.09
C ILE A 188 -34.64 14.75 -8.47
N VAL A 189 -34.40 13.74 -7.62
CA VAL A 189 -35.49 12.97 -7.01
C VAL A 189 -36.32 13.83 -6.05
N THR A 190 -35.70 14.72 -5.30
CA THR A 190 -36.40 15.66 -4.41
C THR A 190 -37.28 16.63 -5.21
N GLY A 191 -36.77 17.15 -6.33
CA GLY A 191 -37.55 17.96 -7.27
C GLY A 191 -38.75 17.19 -7.82
N PHE A 192 -38.54 15.95 -8.24
CA PHE A 192 -39.61 15.07 -8.72
C PHE A 192 -40.67 14.80 -7.64
N ILE A 193 -40.27 14.47 -6.41
CA ILE A 193 -41.19 14.26 -5.27
C ILE A 193 -42.03 15.52 -5.03
N THR A 194 -41.42 16.70 -5.11
CA THR A 194 -42.11 17.98 -4.89
C THR A 194 -43.18 18.21 -5.97
N ILE A 195 -42.84 17.96 -7.24
CA ILE A 195 -43.77 18.06 -8.36
C ILE A 195 -44.93 17.08 -8.20
N VAL A 196 -44.64 15.81 -7.91
CA VAL A 196 -45.65 14.76 -7.72
C VAL A 196 -46.56 15.10 -6.55
N SER A 197 -46.00 15.56 -5.42
CA SER A 197 -46.80 15.97 -4.25
C SER A 197 -47.74 17.12 -4.59
N ARG A 198 -47.25 18.12 -5.33
CA ARG A 198 -48.09 19.25 -5.76
C ARG A 198 -49.21 18.79 -6.69
N LYS A 199 -48.94 17.91 -7.64
CA LYS A 199 -49.97 17.35 -8.54
C LYS A 199 -51.01 16.55 -7.76
N HIS A 200 -50.59 15.78 -6.76
CA HIS A 200 -51.51 15.04 -5.91
C HIS A 200 -52.44 15.96 -5.12
N ASP A 201 -51.91 17.07 -4.57
CA ASP A 201 -52.71 18.10 -3.91
C ASP A 201 -53.69 18.78 -4.88
N GLU A 202 -53.27 19.05 -6.12
CA GLU A 202 -54.14 19.61 -7.17
C GLU A 202 -55.31 18.67 -7.47
N TYR A 203 -55.06 17.37 -7.70
CA TYR A 203 -56.11 16.37 -7.93
C TYR A 203 -57.05 16.19 -6.74
N TRP A 204 -56.51 16.16 -5.52
CA TRP A 204 -57.33 16.01 -4.31
C TRP A 204 -58.27 17.20 -4.10
N ASN A 205 -57.74 18.43 -4.25
CA ASN A 205 -58.56 19.63 -4.15
C ASN A 205 -59.59 19.73 -5.29
N PHE A 206 -59.26 19.24 -6.49
CA PHE A 206 -60.23 19.15 -7.58
C PHE A 206 -61.41 18.22 -7.22
N ILE A 207 -61.12 17.00 -6.76
CA ILE A 207 -62.16 16.03 -6.34
C ILE A 207 -62.99 16.61 -5.18
N LEU A 208 -62.34 17.19 -4.18
CA LEU A 208 -63.02 17.78 -3.02
C LEU A 208 -63.97 18.91 -3.42
N ASN A 209 -63.50 19.83 -4.27
CA ASN A 209 -64.33 20.93 -4.78
C ASN A 209 -65.52 20.39 -5.60
N ASN A 210 -65.29 19.38 -6.44
CA ASN A 210 -66.35 18.81 -7.26
C ASN A 210 -67.40 18.13 -6.38
N ALA A 211 -66.98 17.33 -5.39
CA ALA A 211 -67.86 16.70 -4.42
C ALA A 211 -68.66 17.73 -3.60
N GLN A 212 -68.02 18.79 -3.10
CA GLN A 212 -68.70 19.89 -2.39
C GLN A 212 -69.73 20.59 -3.28
N SER A 213 -69.41 20.81 -4.56
CA SER A 213 -70.33 21.42 -5.51
C SER A 213 -71.55 20.53 -5.80
N SER A 214 -71.34 19.22 -5.99
CA SER A 214 -72.42 18.26 -6.19
C SER A 214 -73.31 18.14 -4.95
N LEU A 215 -72.71 18.14 -3.75
CA LEU A 215 -73.45 18.09 -2.50
C LEU A 215 -74.27 19.37 -2.26
N ALA A 216 -73.72 20.53 -2.63
CA ALA A 216 -74.46 21.79 -2.62
C ALA A 216 -75.65 21.77 -3.59
N LYS A 217 -75.46 21.27 -4.83
CA LYS A 217 -76.54 21.09 -5.81
C LYS A 217 -77.63 20.15 -5.30
N LEU A 218 -77.24 19.01 -4.70
CA LEU A 218 -78.17 18.02 -4.16
C LEU A 218 -78.96 18.57 -2.97
N LYS A 219 -78.31 19.35 -2.10
CA LYS A 219 -78.97 20.08 -1.00
C LYS A 219 -80.01 21.07 -1.53
N ILE A 220 -79.69 21.83 -2.59
CA ILE A 220 -80.63 22.75 -3.24
C ILE A 220 -81.80 21.96 -3.83
N ALA A 221 -81.56 20.88 -4.58
CA ALA A 221 -82.60 20.05 -5.16
C ALA A 221 -83.53 19.42 -4.10
N CYS A 222 -82.99 18.99 -2.95
CA CYS A 222 -83.78 18.52 -1.83
C CYS A 222 -84.64 19.63 -1.21
N ILE A 223 -84.08 20.83 -1.05
CA ILE A 223 -84.82 21.99 -0.53
C ILE A 223 -85.95 22.36 -1.50
N ASP A 224 -85.70 22.42 -2.81
CA ASP A 224 -86.71 22.69 -3.84
C ASP A 224 -87.85 21.67 -3.80
N ARG A 225 -87.52 20.37 -3.71
CA ARG A 225 -88.53 19.31 -3.57
C ARG A 225 -89.35 19.46 -2.29
N LEU A 226 -88.71 19.84 -1.19
CA LEU A 226 -89.39 20.07 0.10
C LEU A 226 -90.34 21.26 0.03
N ILE A 227 -89.90 22.37 -0.59
CA ILE A 227 -90.72 23.57 -0.83
C ILE A 227 -91.93 23.22 -1.71
N THR A 228 -91.70 22.48 -2.80
CA THR A 228 -92.75 22.07 -3.75
C THR A 228 -93.77 21.13 -3.10
N ALA A 229 -93.33 20.16 -2.29
CA ALA A 229 -94.20 19.16 -1.66
C ALA A 229 -95.05 19.73 -0.52
N HIS A 230 -94.55 20.73 0.20
CA HIS A 230 -95.23 21.30 1.36
C HIS A 230 -95.89 22.67 1.09
N GLY A 231 -95.68 23.27 -0.09
CA GLY A 231 -96.31 24.53 -0.49
C GLY A 231 -95.92 25.72 0.41
N ILE A 232 -94.75 25.68 1.04
CA ILE A 232 -94.29 26.71 1.96
C ILE A 232 -93.31 27.63 1.23
N ASP A 233 -93.73 28.86 0.97
CA ASP A 233 -92.91 29.88 0.30
C ASP A 233 -91.97 30.54 1.32
N TYR A 234 -90.82 29.89 1.58
CA TYR A 234 -89.76 30.50 2.37
C TYR A 234 -89.02 31.53 1.50
N ALA A 235 -89.48 32.77 1.54
CA ALA A 235 -88.75 33.91 0.99
C ALA A 235 -87.41 34.10 1.74
N SER A 236 -86.36 33.57 1.11
CA SER A 236 -85.01 34.15 0.97
C SER A 236 -84.36 34.81 2.20
N GLU A 237 -83.63 34.04 3.00
CA GLU A 237 -82.43 34.59 3.68
C GLU A 237 -81.38 33.53 4.06
N THR A 238 -81.77 32.27 4.20
CA THR A 238 -80.84 31.18 4.57
C THR A 238 -80.16 30.47 3.40
N THR A 239 -80.64 30.64 2.17
CA THR A 239 -80.07 29.98 0.98
C THR A 239 -78.83 30.67 0.41
N LEU A 240 -78.72 31.99 0.53
CA LEU A 240 -77.56 32.76 0.03
C LEU A 240 -76.34 32.71 0.96
N ASN A 241 -76.52 32.61 2.28
CA ASN A 241 -75.41 32.56 3.23
C ASN A 241 -74.76 31.16 3.37
N SER A 242 -75.41 30.10 2.88
CA SER A 242 -74.80 28.76 2.79
C SER A 242 -73.74 28.65 1.69
N GLN A 243 -73.61 29.67 0.82
CA GLN A 243 -72.76 29.63 -0.37
C GLN A 243 -71.37 30.25 -0.20
N LYS A 244 -71.03 30.82 0.97
CA LYS A 244 -69.64 31.15 1.32
C LYS A 244 -68.88 29.86 1.63
N ASN A 245 -68.67 29.08 0.57
CA ASN A 245 -67.78 27.94 0.54
C ASN A 245 -66.39 28.41 0.95
N ILE A 246 -66.02 28.07 2.19
CA ILE A 246 -64.64 28.07 2.63
C ILE A 246 -63.91 27.10 1.70
N LYS A 247 -63.26 27.63 0.65
CA LYS A 247 -62.29 26.91 -0.19
C LYS A 247 -61.08 26.55 0.67
N ARG A 248 -61.25 25.63 1.62
CA ARG A 248 -60.15 25.11 2.44
C ARG A 248 -59.37 24.17 1.53
N ARG A 249 -58.27 24.67 0.96
CA ARG A 249 -57.28 23.83 0.29
C ARG A 249 -56.70 22.87 1.33
N ILE A 250 -56.88 21.58 1.13
CA ILE A 250 -56.25 20.56 1.95
C ILE A 250 -54.91 20.23 1.29
N LYS A 251 -53.81 20.39 2.03
CA LYS A 251 -52.49 19.88 1.63
C LYS A 251 -52.35 18.45 2.15
N THR A 252 -52.20 17.49 1.25
CA THR A 252 -51.96 16.10 1.63
C THR A 252 -50.47 15.96 1.99
N LYS A 253 -50.15 15.47 3.19
CA LYS A 253 -48.76 15.29 3.66
C LYS A 253 -48.06 14.06 3.03
N ASN A 254 -48.41 13.70 1.80
CA ASN A 254 -47.89 12.49 1.15
C ASN A 254 -46.38 12.58 0.88
N TYR A 255 -45.80 13.79 0.80
CA TYR A 255 -44.37 14.02 0.65
C TYR A 255 -43.53 13.36 1.76
N VAL A 256 -44.04 13.27 3.00
CA VAL A 256 -43.29 12.74 4.16
C VAL A 256 -42.85 11.28 3.92
N GLY A 257 -43.72 10.47 3.31
CA GLY A 257 -43.42 9.07 3.02
C GLY A 257 -42.40 8.86 1.90
N TYR A 258 -42.32 9.79 0.95
CA TYR A 258 -41.28 9.77 -0.09
C TYR A 258 -39.95 10.28 0.44
N THR A 259 -39.97 11.37 1.21
CA THR A 259 -38.78 11.97 1.81
C THR A 259 -38.09 11.02 2.79
N TRP A 260 -38.85 10.32 3.64
CA TRP A 260 -38.27 9.37 4.61
C TRP A 260 -37.53 8.21 3.93
N ARG A 261 -38.11 7.63 2.87
CA ARG A 261 -37.46 6.53 2.13
C ARG A 261 -36.20 7.00 1.40
N LEU A 262 -36.25 8.21 0.85
CA LEU A 262 -35.09 8.84 0.24
C LEU A 262 -33.97 9.06 1.27
N ILE A 263 -34.30 9.53 2.47
CA ILE A 263 -33.33 9.67 3.57
C ILE A 263 -32.67 8.33 3.91
N ILE A 264 -33.44 7.23 3.98
CA ILE A 264 -32.87 5.90 4.25
C ILE A 264 -31.87 5.51 3.16
N PHE A 265 -32.25 5.64 1.89
CA PHE A 265 -31.36 5.30 0.76
C PHE A 265 -30.07 6.13 0.79
N LEU A 266 -30.17 7.40 1.16
CA LEU A 266 -29.02 8.29 1.29
C LEU A 266 -28.17 8.00 2.52
N ALA A 267 -28.78 7.70 3.65
CA ALA A 267 -28.04 7.32 4.85
C ALA A 267 -27.22 6.06 4.58
N THR A 268 -27.77 5.07 3.88
CA THR A 268 -27.05 3.85 3.47
C THR A 268 -25.95 4.14 2.45
N GLY A 269 -26.17 5.00 1.47
CA GLY A 269 -25.14 5.41 0.52
C GLY A 269 -24.00 6.18 1.19
N ALA A 270 -24.35 7.19 2.00
CA ALA A 270 -23.39 8.02 2.72
C ALA A 270 -22.58 7.21 3.74
N SER A 271 -23.20 6.27 4.46
CA SER A 271 -22.48 5.43 5.43
C SER A 271 -21.44 4.55 4.75
N TYR A 272 -21.75 3.99 3.56
CA TYR A 272 -20.79 3.23 2.76
C TYR A 272 -19.60 4.10 2.33
N TYR A 273 -19.85 5.27 1.73
CA TYR A 273 -18.78 6.18 1.31
C TYR A 273 -17.93 6.67 2.48
N LEU A 274 -18.54 6.97 3.64
CA LEU A 274 -17.82 7.35 4.85
C LEU A 274 -16.96 6.21 5.39
N LEU A 275 -17.50 4.99 5.48
CA LEU A 275 -16.74 3.82 5.93
C LEU A 275 -15.55 3.54 5.02
N LEU A 276 -15.77 3.59 3.70
CA LEU A 276 -14.72 3.36 2.71
C LEU A 276 -13.65 4.45 2.78
N HIS A 277 -14.03 5.72 2.83
CA HIS A 277 -13.11 6.86 2.81
C HIS A 277 -12.35 7.07 4.13
N LEU A 278 -13.00 6.88 5.29
CA LEU A 278 -12.40 7.19 6.59
C LEU A 278 -11.65 6.01 7.19
N TYR A 279 -12.07 4.77 6.91
CA TYR A 279 -11.55 3.60 7.62
C TYR A 279 -10.83 2.62 6.70
N LEU A 280 -11.53 2.07 5.71
CA LEU A 280 -10.99 0.95 4.93
C LEU A 280 -9.87 1.40 3.97
N TYR A 281 -10.11 2.45 3.18
CA TYR A 281 -9.16 2.90 2.18
C TYR A 281 -7.86 3.46 2.78
N PRO A 282 -7.89 4.38 3.78
CA PRO A 282 -6.66 4.92 4.35
C PRO A 282 -5.77 3.87 4.98
N LYS A 283 -6.36 2.83 5.59
CA LYS A 283 -5.61 1.72 6.17
C LYS A 283 -4.85 0.94 5.10
N CYS A 284 -5.52 0.58 4.00
CA CYS A 284 -4.90 -0.09 2.87
C CYS A 284 -3.83 0.80 2.19
N GLU A 285 -4.13 2.08 1.97
CA GLU A 285 -3.19 3.08 1.41
C GLU A 285 -1.92 3.19 2.26
N THR A 286 -2.06 3.29 3.58
CA THR A 286 -0.93 3.40 4.52
C THR A 286 -0.04 2.15 4.48
N MET A 287 -0.63 0.95 4.49
CA MET A 287 0.13 -0.30 4.38
C MET A 287 0.89 -0.39 3.04
N MET A 288 0.26 -0.02 1.92
CA MET A 288 0.92 0.01 0.61
C MET A 288 2.05 1.03 0.53
N ILE A 289 1.90 2.21 1.15
CA ILE A 289 2.95 3.25 1.20
C ILE A 289 4.15 2.79 2.04
N ASN A 290 3.90 2.10 3.15
CA ASN A 290 4.96 1.72 4.08
C ASN A 290 5.68 0.43 3.67
N ARG A 291 5.03 -0.47 2.91
CA ARG A 291 5.61 -1.74 2.46
C ARG A 291 6.97 -1.60 1.75
N PRO A 292 7.18 -0.70 0.76
CA PRO A 292 8.47 -0.55 0.11
C PRO A 292 9.60 -0.23 1.11
N LYS A 293 9.35 0.67 2.06
CA LYS A 293 10.32 1.03 3.12
C LYS A 293 10.55 -0.11 4.10
N PHE A 294 9.48 -0.80 4.48
CA PHE A 294 9.53 -1.94 5.37
C PHE A 294 10.44 -3.03 4.81
N ILE A 295 10.21 -3.45 3.56
CA ILE A 295 11.05 -4.45 2.88
C ILE A 295 12.49 -3.95 2.68
N ASN A 296 12.66 -2.68 2.32
CA ASN A 296 14.00 -2.09 2.16
C ASN A 296 14.82 -2.14 3.44
N THR A 297 14.20 -1.93 4.61
CA THR A 297 14.87 -1.96 5.92
C THR A 297 15.61 -3.28 6.12
N PHE A 298 15.00 -4.43 5.78
CA PHE A 298 15.64 -5.73 5.91
C PHE A 298 16.82 -5.91 4.93
N ASN A 299 16.69 -5.46 3.69
CA ASN A 299 17.79 -5.48 2.71
C ASN A 299 18.96 -4.60 3.16
N LEU A 300 18.67 -3.41 3.69
CA LEU A 300 19.68 -2.50 4.22
C LEU A 300 20.37 -3.07 5.45
N LYS A 301 19.65 -3.64 6.42
CA LYS A 301 20.25 -4.29 7.59
C LYS A 301 21.29 -5.33 7.19
N ARG A 302 20.95 -6.24 6.27
CA ARG A 302 21.88 -7.28 5.79
C ARG A 302 23.12 -6.68 5.13
N SER A 303 22.91 -5.74 4.22
CA SER A 303 24.03 -5.13 3.49
C SER A 303 24.92 -4.24 4.37
N LEU A 304 24.33 -3.48 5.30
CA LEU A 304 25.08 -2.64 6.24
C LEU A 304 25.88 -3.49 7.21
N LEU A 305 25.36 -4.65 7.63
CA LEU A 305 26.10 -5.56 8.49
C LEU A 305 27.35 -6.12 7.80
N SER A 306 27.26 -6.52 6.53
CA SER A 306 28.44 -6.90 5.73
C SER A 306 29.43 -5.74 5.60
N ARG A 307 28.95 -4.52 5.34
CA ARG A 307 29.77 -3.31 5.26
C ARG A 307 30.48 -3.01 6.60
N LEU A 308 29.79 -3.18 7.72
CA LEU A 308 30.31 -2.98 9.08
C LEU A 308 31.48 -3.92 9.37
N LEU A 309 31.33 -5.20 9.03
CA LEU A 309 32.40 -6.19 9.20
C LEU A 309 33.67 -5.79 8.46
N ILE A 310 33.54 -5.39 7.20
CA ILE A 310 34.68 -5.04 6.35
C ILE A 310 35.45 -3.85 6.94
N PHE A 311 34.74 -2.77 7.30
CA PHE A 311 35.38 -1.59 7.90
C PHE A 311 35.92 -1.87 9.30
N SER A 312 35.25 -2.72 10.08
CA SER A 312 35.77 -3.12 11.39
C SER A 312 37.11 -3.84 11.25
N ARG A 313 37.21 -4.84 10.35
CA ARG A 313 38.45 -5.57 10.06
C ARG A 313 39.57 -4.64 9.62
N ASP A 314 39.25 -3.58 8.88
CA ASP A 314 40.24 -2.60 8.45
C ASP A 314 40.68 -1.65 9.55
N VAL A 315 39.79 -1.26 10.47
CA VAL A 315 40.16 -0.51 11.67
C VAL A 315 41.12 -1.32 12.56
N TYR A 316 40.90 -2.63 12.68
CA TYR A 316 41.77 -3.52 13.47
C TYR A 316 43.09 -3.85 12.78
N SER A 317 43.02 -4.11 11.48
CA SER A 317 44.15 -4.49 10.65
C SER A 317 44.05 -3.68 9.37
N PRO A 318 44.76 -2.53 9.27
CA PRO A 318 44.66 -1.56 8.18
C PRO A 318 45.22 -2.14 6.89
N TYR A 319 44.44 -3.05 6.32
CA TYR A 319 44.75 -3.89 5.19
C TYR A 319 44.45 -3.11 3.91
N PHE A 320 43.32 -2.39 3.86
CA PHE A 320 43.01 -1.48 2.76
C PHE A 320 44.07 -0.38 2.63
N ILE A 321 44.52 0.21 3.74
CA ILE A 321 45.58 1.23 3.71
C ILE A 321 46.89 0.65 3.14
N LYS A 322 47.20 -0.62 3.43
CA LYS A 322 48.38 -1.33 2.90
C LYS A 322 48.25 -1.68 1.42
N ILE A 323 47.08 -2.12 0.95
CA ILE A 323 46.87 -2.53 -0.45
C ILE A 323 46.75 -1.33 -1.39
N PHE A 324 46.07 -0.26 -0.96
CA PHE A 324 45.71 0.86 -1.84
C PHE A 324 46.65 2.07 -1.74
N ASN A 325 47.76 1.92 -1.01
CA ASN A 325 48.89 2.84 -0.82
C ASN A 325 48.70 4.26 -1.43
N THR A 326 48.50 5.27 -0.59
CA THR A 326 48.27 6.71 -0.90
C THR A 326 47.10 7.09 -1.82
N ASN A 327 46.56 6.18 -2.65
CA ASN A 327 45.42 6.43 -3.54
C ASN A 327 44.11 5.84 -2.98
N TYR A 328 43.91 6.01 -1.67
CA TYR A 328 42.70 5.52 -1.01
C TYR A 328 41.51 6.41 -1.38
N ALA A 329 40.61 5.88 -2.21
CA ALA A 329 39.44 6.58 -2.74
C ALA A 329 38.32 6.82 -1.71
N PHE A 330 38.51 6.41 -0.45
CA PHE A 330 37.46 6.42 0.56
C PHE A 330 37.81 7.39 1.70
N PRO A 331 36.80 7.90 2.42
CA PRO A 331 37.00 8.44 3.77
C PRO A 331 37.67 7.39 4.65
N SER A 332 38.38 7.81 5.71
CA SER A 332 39.07 6.87 6.59
C SER A 332 38.12 5.76 7.08
N SER A 333 38.63 4.52 7.17
CA SER A 333 37.85 3.33 7.53
C SER A 333 37.13 3.48 8.86
N LYS A 334 37.70 4.27 9.78
CA LYS A 334 37.07 4.64 11.05
C LYS A 334 35.79 5.48 10.86
N ILE A 335 35.81 6.49 9.99
CA ILE A 335 34.62 7.31 9.70
C ILE A 335 33.53 6.45 9.04
N MET A 336 33.93 5.58 8.11
CA MET A 336 32.99 4.69 7.43
C MET A 336 32.39 3.66 8.38
N PHE A 337 33.20 3.15 9.32
CA PHE A 337 32.74 2.29 10.40
C PHE A 337 31.69 2.97 11.28
N GLU A 338 32.01 4.16 11.83
CA GLU A 338 31.10 4.92 12.69
C GLU A 338 29.78 5.24 11.97
N LYS A 339 29.86 5.70 10.72
CA LYS A 339 28.68 5.96 9.89
C LYS A 339 27.83 4.70 9.67
N THR A 340 28.46 3.57 9.35
CA THR A 340 27.74 2.31 9.08
C THR A 340 27.05 1.81 10.35
N ALA A 341 27.70 1.93 11.51
CA ALA A 341 27.08 1.60 12.80
C ALA A 341 25.86 2.48 13.07
N ASP A 342 25.98 3.80 12.90
CA ASP A 342 24.86 4.75 13.04
C ASP A 342 23.70 4.43 12.10
N ASP A 343 23.98 4.07 10.87
CA ASP A 343 22.96 3.71 9.89
C ASP A 343 22.24 2.40 10.28
N ILE A 344 22.96 1.39 10.81
CA ILE A 344 22.33 0.18 11.38
C ILE A 344 21.38 0.55 12.54
N TYR A 345 21.81 1.39 13.48
CA TYR A 345 20.93 1.82 14.59
C TYR A 345 19.66 2.48 14.07
N LYS A 346 19.74 3.33 13.05
CA LYS A 346 18.57 3.99 12.46
C LYS A 346 17.61 2.95 11.86
N GLU A 347 18.12 2.00 11.07
CA GLU A 347 17.29 0.97 10.44
C GLU A 347 16.57 0.09 11.48
N VAL A 348 17.27 -0.34 12.55
CA VAL A 348 16.67 -1.09 13.65
C VAL A 348 15.57 -0.29 14.36
N GLN A 349 15.77 1.02 14.56
CA GLN A 349 14.75 1.89 15.18
C GLN A 349 13.53 2.13 14.28
N LEU A 350 13.68 2.05 12.95
CA LEU A 350 12.55 2.17 12.03
C LEU A 350 11.54 1.02 12.22
N LEU A 351 12.00 -0.20 12.49
CA LEU A 351 11.15 -1.38 12.68
C LEU A 351 10.25 -1.29 13.92
N LYS A 352 10.60 -0.45 14.89
CA LYS A 352 9.81 -0.21 16.10
C LYS A 352 8.67 0.80 15.88
N LYS A 353 8.61 1.45 14.72
CA LYS A 353 7.53 2.38 14.39
C LYS A 353 6.23 1.61 14.15
N ARG A 354 5.12 2.18 14.65
CA ARG A 354 3.77 1.59 14.51
C ARG A 354 3.43 1.19 13.08
N ASP A 355 3.78 2.05 12.12
CA ASP A 355 3.56 1.83 10.70
C ASP A 355 4.20 0.55 10.15
N PHE A 356 5.33 0.11 10.72
CA PHE A 356 6.00 -1.14 10.33
C PHE A 356 5.49 -2.32 11.16
N LEU A 357 5.18 -2.11 12.44
CA LEU A 357 4.53 -3.13 13.27
C LEU A 357 3.17 -3.58 12.71
N ASP A 358 2.43 -2.68 12.08
CA ASP A 358 1.15 -2.97 11.40
C ASP A 358 1.34 -3.84 10.13
N LEU A 359 2.57 -3.96 9.61
CA LEU A 359 2.94 -4.81 8.47
C LEU A 359 3.57 -6.15 8.90
N MET A 360 3.76 -6.37 10.20
CA MET A 360 4.33 -7.60 10.74
C MET A 360 3.24 -8.53 11.26
N SER A 361 3.36 -9.83 10.97
CA SER A 361 2.63 -10.86 11.71
C SER A 361 3.14 -10.98 13.13
N ASP A 362 2.39 -11.67 13.98
CA ASP A 362 2.85 -11.96 15.34
C ASP A 362 4.07 -12.88 15.34
N GLU A 363 4.17 -13.82 14.37
CA GLU A 363 5.36 -14.66 14.16
C GLU A 363 6.61 -13.81 13.87
N LEU A 364 6.51 -12.84 12.95
CA LEU A 364 7.62 -11.95 12.62
C LEU A 364 7.98 -11.03 13.80
N LYS A 365 7.02 -10.56 14.58
CA LYS A 365 7.29 -9.76 15.78
C LYS A 365 8.03 -10.58 16.83
N THR A 366 7.62 -11.83 17.03
CA THR A 366 8.29 -12.73 17.97
C THR A 366 9.72 -12.99 17.53
N MET A 367 9.95 -13.29 16.25
CA MET A 367 11.30 -13.50 15.71
C MET A 367 12.19 -12.24 15.84
N ALA A 368 11.65 -11.06 15.52
CA ALA A 368 12.42 -9.82 15.51
C ALA A 368 12.74 -9.28 16.90
N PHE A 369 11.79 -9.37 17.84
CA PHE A 369 11.84 -8.63 19.10
C PHE A 369 11.73 -9.47 20.37
N GLU A 370 11.20 -10.69 20.28
CA GLU A 370 10.91 -11.50 21.46
C GLU A 370 11.94 -12.60 21.67
N LYS A 371 11.91 -13.15 22.88
CA LYS A 371 12.86 -14.15 23.31
C LYS A 371 12.51 -15.52 22.74
N ASP A 372 13.32 -16.03 21.82
CA ASP A 372 13.29 -17.43 21.43
C ASP A 372 14.16 -18.27 22.39
N MET A 373 13.52 -19.11 23.21
CA MET A 373 14.22 -20.00 24.14
C MET A 373 14.87 -21.20 23.43
N ASN A 374 14.54 -21.44 22.16
CA ASN A 374 15.09 -22.53 21.35
C ASN A 374 16.21 -22.06 20.40
N SER A 375 16.56 -20.76 20.40
CA SER A 375 17.67 -20.30 19.58
C SER A 375 18.99 -20.94 20.04
N THR A 376 19.77 -21.39 19.06
CA THR A 376 21.09 -22.00 19.29
C THR A 376 22.17 -20.96 19.59
N LEU A 377 21.86 -19.66 19.49
CA LEU A 377 22.81 -18.57 19.64
C LEU A 377 22.40 -17.66 20.81
N ASP A 378 23.29 -17.47 21.77
CA ASP A 378 23.01 -16.70 23.01
C ASP A 378 22.56 -15.26 22.74
N PHE A 379 22.96 -14.66 21.62
CA PHE A 379 22.64 -13.29 21.25
C PHE A 379 21.29 -13.11 20.54
N SER A 380 20.73 -14.13 19.88
CA SER A 380 19.38 -14.07 19.27
C SER A 380 18.26 -14.51 20.22
N GLN A 381 18.61 -14.89 21.46
CA GLN A 381 17.64 -15.16 22.53
C GLN A 381 16.75 -13.97 22.92
N TYR A 382 16.98 -12.77 22.37
CA TYR A 382 16.15 -11.59 22.62
C TYR A 382 15.68 -10.94 21.31
N GLY A 383 15.58 -11.75 20.25
CA GLY A 383 15.21 -11.34 18.91
C GLY A 383 16.40 -10.89 18.06
N VAL A 384 16.24 -11.00 16.74
CA VAL A 384 17.30 -10.67 15.76
C VAL A 384 17.73 -9.20 15.88
N GLU A 385 16.81 -8.29 16.19
CA GLU A 385 17.14 -6.87 16.34
C GLU A 385 18.08 -6.63 17.52
N SER A 386 17.88 -7.34 18.63
CA SER A 386 18.78 -7.29 19.79
C SER A 386 20.14 -7.88 19.46
N ALA A 387 20.18 -8.96 18.69
CA ALA A 387 21.42 -9.58 18.21
C ALA A 387 22.24 -8.63 17.34
N ILE A 388 21.61 -7.94 16.39
CA ILE A 388 22.27 -6.94 15.53
C ILE A 388 22.88 -5.83 16.39
N LEU A 389 22.09 -5.24 17.30
CA LEU A 389 22.57 -4.16 18.16
C LEU A 389 23.68 -4.64 19.11
N GLY A 390 23.57 -5.86 19.63
CA GLY A 390 24.60 -6.51 20.43
C GLY A 390 25.90 -6.63 19.66
N LEU A 391 25.86 -7.17 18.43
CA LEU A 391 27.02 -7.30 17.57
C LEU A 391 27.64 -5.93 17.22
N VAL A 392 26.83 -4.92 16.90
CA VAL A 392 27.33 -3.56 16.64
C VAL A 392 28.04 -3.01 17.89
N ASN A 393 27.42 -3.13 19.07
CA ASN A 393 28.01 -2.66 20.33
C ASN A 393 29.32 -3.39 20.66
N GLU A 394 29.37 -4.70 20.43
CA GLU A 394 30.59 -5.50 20.59
C GLU A 394 31.67 -5.01 19.64
N ILE A 395 31.40 -4.91 18.34
CA ILE A 395 32.37 -4.44 17.36
C ILE A 395 32.84 -3.01 17.67
N VAL A 396 31.96 -2.11 18.10
CA VAL A 396 32.34 -0.74 18.51
C VAL A 396 33.24 -0.78 19.74
N SER A 397 32.88 -1.57 20.76
CA SER A 397 33.68 -1.69 22.00
C SER A 397 35.06 -2.26 21.72
N LEU A 398 35.11 -3.27 20.85
CA LEU A 398 36.33 -3.93 20.43
C LEU A 398 37.21 -2.98 19.60
N SER A 399 36.65 -2.04 18.83
CA SER A 399 37.37 -1.10 17.95
C SER A 399 38.41 -0.24 18.67
N HIS A 400 38.27 -0.10 19.99
CA HIS A 400 39.19 0.64 20.85
C HIS A 400 40.43 -0.18 21.28
N ILE A 401 40.44 -1.50 21.04
CA ILE A 401 41.53 -2.40 21.40
C ILE A 401 42.51 -2.51 20.23
N LYS A 402 43.76 -2.09 20.43
CA LYS A 402 44.83 -2.27 19.44
C LYS A 402 45.30 -3.73 19.41
N ASN A 403 45.58 -4.24 18.20
CA ASN A 403 46.12 -5.59 17.95
C ASN A 403 45.25 -6.73 18.49
N MET A 404 43.97 -6.72 18.10
CA MET A 404 43.03 -7.80 18.42
C MET A 404 43.52 -9.15 17.87
N PRO A 405 43.48 -10.24 18.68
CA PRO A 405 43.78 -11.59 18.20
C PRO A 405 42.88 -11.99 17.03
N SER A 406 43.44 -12.67 16.02
CA SER A 406 42.71 -13.07 14.82
C SER A 406 41.54 -14.03 15.10
N PHE A 407 41.60 -14.81 16.19
CA PHE A 407 40.50 -15.69 16.59
C PHE A 407 39.22 -14.90 16.95
N VAL A 408 39.33 -13.69 17.50
CA VAL A 408 38.17 -12.87 17.86
C VAL A 408 37.46 -12.38 16.60
N LEU A 409 38.21 -12.01 15.57
CA LEU A 409 37.67 -11.62 14.26
C LEU A 409 36.94 -12.78 13.58
N GLN A 410 37.42 -14.01 13.76
CA GLN A 410 36.73 -15.22 13.26
C GLN A 410 35.41 -15.45 14.00
N ILE A 411 35.38 -15.30 15.33
CA ILE A 411 34.14 -15.42 16.11
C ILE A 411 33.10 -14.38 15.65
N LEU A 412 33.50 -13.12 15.49
CA LEU A 412 32.62 -12.05 14.99
C LEU A 412 32.09 -12.34 13.58
N ALA A 413 32.93 -12.91 12.71
CA ALA A 413 32.52 -13.31 11.37
C ALA A 413 31.45 -14.41 11.42
N THR A 414 31.66 -15.45 12.24
CA THR A 414 30.69 -16.53 12.42
C THR A 414 29.36 -16.01 12.97
N TYR A 415 29.39 -15.13 13.96
CA TYR A 415 28.17 -14.51 14.51
C TYR A 415 27.44 -13.67 13.48
N SER A 416 28.17 -12.88 12.69
CA SER A 416 27.56 -12.10 11.62
C SER A 416 26.90 -12.96 10.54
N VAL A 417 27.52 -14.07 10.13
CA VAL A 417 26.92 -14.99 9.14
C VAL A 417 25.62 -15.59 9.68
N ALA A 418 25.60 -15.98 10.96
CA ALA A 418 24.40 -16.49 11.59
C ALA A 418 23.28 -15.44 11.67
N ILE A 419 23.59 -14.22 12.12
CA ILE A 419 22.64 -13.11 12.16
C ILE A 419 22.13 -12.77 10.75
N GLN A 420 22.99 -12.75 9.74
CA GLN A 420 22.59 -12.50 8.35
C GLN A 420 21.63 -13.57 7.82
N THR A 421 21.79 -14.82 8.26
CA THR A 421 20.89 -15.93 7.93
C THR A 421 19.52 -15.72 8.57
N GLU A 422 19.48 -15.34 9.86
CA GLU A 422 18.24 -15.02 10.57
C GLU A 422 17.53 -13.80 9.92
N ILE A 423 18.25 -12.72 9.58
CA ILE A 423 17.65 -11.58 8.86
C ILE A 423 17.10 -12.00 7.48
N GLY A 424 17.74 -12.97 6.81
CA GLY A 424 17.24 -13.54 5.56
C GLY A 424 15.88 -14.23 5.74
N GLN A 425 15.71 -14.98 6.84
CA GLN A 425 14.43 -15.61 7.19
C GLN A 425 13.38 -14.57 7.56
N GLU A 426 13.74 -13.54 8.33
CA GLU A 426 12.85 -12.41 8.64
C GLU A 426 12.39 -11.70 7.37
N PHE A 427 13.28 -11.52 6.40
CA PHE A 427 12.97 -10.88 5.12
C PHE A 427 11.92 -11.67 4.33
N ASP A 428 12.08 -12.99 4.22
CA ASP A 428 11.13 -13.86 3.52
C ASP A 428 9.76 -13.86 4.22
N LEU A 429 9.75 -13.87 5.54
CA LEU A 429 8.56 -13.70 6.37
C LEU A 429 7.91 -12.33 6.14
N ALA A 430 8.69 -11.25 6.17
CA ALA A 430 8.24 -9.88 5.98
C ALA A 430 7.61 -9.65 4.60
N ASP A 431 8.21 -10.18 3.53
CA ASP A 431 7.67 -10.07 2.17
C ASP A 431 6.32 -10.79 2.04
N ARG A 432 6.22 -12.00 2.61
CA ARG A 432 5.01 -12.81 2.62
C ARG A 432 3.90 -12.21 3.47
N ASP A 433 4.20 -11.80 4.69
CA ASP A 433 3.21 -11.29 5.65
C ASP A 433 2.67 -9.94 5.24
N SER A 434 3.54 -9.00 4.84
CA SER A 434 3.11 -7.69 4.36
C SER A 434 2.19 -7.80 3.14
N LYS A 435 2.49 -8.74 2.24
CA LYS A 435 1.63 -9.06 1.09
C LYS A 435 0.27 -9.57 1.53
N ARG A 436 0.25 -10.61 2.38
CA ARG A 436 -1.00 -11.22 2.88
C ARG A 436 -1.89 -10.19 3.58
N LEU A 437 -1.31 -9.36 4.46
CA LEU A 437 -2.05 -8.33 5.19
C LEU A 437 -2.70 -7.30 4.25
N ILE A 438 -2.00 -6.87 3.19
CA ILE A 438 -2.56 -5.95 2.19
C ILE A 438 -3.67 -6.65 1.37
N GLU A 439 -3.47 -7.89 0.97
CA GLU A 439 -4.47 -8.69 0.25
C GLU A 439 -5.75 -8.89 1.09
N ASP A 440 -5.59 -9.15 2.40
CA ASP A 440 -6.71 -9.26 3.34
C ASP A 440 -7.48 -7.95 3.46
N GLN A 441 -6.80 -6.79 3.53
CA GLN A 441 -7.48 -5.49 3.52
C GLN A 441 -8.22 -5.24 2.20
N LEU A 442 -7.62 -5.61 1.06
CA LEU A 442 -8.28 -5.49 -0.24
C LEU A 442 -9.53 -6.39 -0.30
N LYS A 443 -9.45 -7.61 0.22
CA LYS A 443 -10.57 -8.54 0.28
C LYS A 443 -11.71 -7.98 1.13
N ILE A 444 -11.40 -7.41 2.30
CA ILE A 444 -12.41 -6.75 3.15
C ILE A 444 -13.12 -5.61 2.38
N ILE A 445 -12.37 -4.81 1.62
CA ILE A 445 -12.96 -3.74 0.80
C ILE A 445 -13.92 -4.31 -0.26
N ILE A 446 -13.54 -5.39 -0.93
CA ILE A 446 -14.37 -6.06 -1.93
C ILE A 446 -15.63 -6.65 -1.28
N ASP A 447 -15.49 -7.34 -0.15
CA ASP A 447 -16.61 -7.95 0.57
C ASP A 447 -17.62 -6.90 1.02
N VAL A 448 -17.14 -5.77 1.58
CA VAL A 448 -18.00 -4.64 1.97
C VAL A 448 -18.71 -4.03 0.77
N MET A 449 -18.04 -3.93 -0.39
CA MET A 449 -18.68 -3.46 -1.63
C MET A 449 -19.79 -4.40 -2.10
N ILE A 450 -19.57 -5.71 -2.08
CA ILE A 450 -20.57 -6.72 -2.47
C ILE A 450 -21.79 -6.66 -1.53
N ILE A 451 -21.55 -6.57 -0.22
CA ILE A 451 -22.62 -6.42 0.79
C ILE A 451 -23.41 -5.14 0.56
N TYR A 452 -22.74 -4.01 0.29
CA TYR A 452 -23.38 -2.73 0.01
C TYR A 452 -24.27 -2.79 -1.24
N VAL A 453 -23.76 -3.32 -2.35
CA VAL A 453 -24.54 -3.46 -3.59
C VAL A 453 -25.76 -4.36 -3.37
N SER A 454 -25.57 -5.47 -2.67
CA SER A 454 -26.66 -6.41 -2.33
C SER A 454 -27.72 -5.74 -1.45
N ALA A 455 -27.31 -4.96 -0.45
CA ALA A 455 -28.20 -4.20 0.42
C ALA A 455 -28.97 -3.12 -0.35
N MET A 456 -28.33 -2.41 -1.28
CA MET A 456 -28.99 -1.41 -2.12
C MET A 456 -30.02 -2.05 -3.07
N CYS A 457 -29.70 -3.19 -3.67
CA CYS A 457 -30.64 -3.98 -4.46
C CYS A 457 -31.85 -4.41 -3.61
N ALA A 458 -31.61 -4.93 -2.40
CA ALA A 458 -32.68 -5.35 -1.50
C ALA A 458 -33.58 -4.17 -1.08
N LEU A 459 -32.99 -3.01 -0.75
CA LEU A 459 -33.74 -1.78 -0.44
C LEU A 459 -34.58 -1.33 -1.64
N PHE A 460 -34.05 -1.43 -2.86
CA PHE A 460 -34.81 -1.08 -4.05
C PHE A 460 -36.00 -2.01 -4.29
N PHE A 461 -35.77 -3.32 -4.34
CA PHE A 461 -36.81 -4.30 -4.70
C PHE A 461 -37.86 -4.53 -3.61
N PHE A 462 -37.45 -4.58 -2.34
CA PHE A 462 -38.36 -4.94 -1.24
C PHE A 462 -38.95 -3.73 -0.51
N TYR A 463 -38.32 -2.57 -0.58
CA TYR A 463 -38.76 -1.40 0.18
C TYR A 463 -39.26 -0.25 -0.70
N TYR A 464 -38.53 0.09 -1.77
CA TYR A 464 -38.89 1.23 -2.62
C TYR A 464 -39.93 0.88 -3.70
N LEU A 465 -39.71 -0.21 -4.44
CA LEU A 465 -40.58 -0.64 -5.54
C LEU A 465 -42.02 -0.96 -5.09
N PRO A 466 -42.27 -1.69 -3.98
CA PRO A 466 -43.63 -1.98 -3.54
C PRO A 466 -44.39 -0.72 -3.14
N TYR A 467 -43.70 0.26 -2.56
CA TYR A 467 -44.30 1.55 -2.23
C TYR A 467 -44.69 2.34 -3.47
N LEU A 468 -43.83 2.39 -4.49
CA LEU A 468 -44.18 3.02 -5.77
C LEU A 468 -45.41 2.37 -6.39
N ASN A 469 -45.47 1.04 -6.43
CA ASN A 469 -46.61 0.30 -6.96
C ASN A 469 -47.92 0.59 -6.19
N TYR A 470 -47.84 0.69 -4.85
CA TYR A 470 -48.97 1.08 -4.01
C TYR A 470 -49.45 2.50 -4.33
N GLN A 471 -48.52 3.46 -4.48
CA GLN A 471 -48.86 4.85 -4.77
C GLN A 471 -49.45 5.02 -6.18
N ILE A 472 -48.89 4.35 -7.19
CA ILE A 472 -49.44 4.31 -8.55
C ILE A 472 -50.87 3.76 -8.53
N SER A 473 -51.09 2.65 -7.81
CA SER A 473 -52.43 2.04 -7.69
C SER A 473 -53.43 2.98 -7.01
N LYS A 474 -53.01 3.69 -5.95
CA LYS A 474 -53.83 4.69 -5.26
C LYS A 474 -54.18 5.86 -6.18
N LEU A 475 -53.22 6.33 -6.97
CA LEU A 475 -53.41 7.44 -7.90
C LEU A 475 -54.37 7.08 -9.05
N LYS A 476 -54.26 5.86 -9.59
CA LYS A 476 -55.22 5.32 -10.57
C LYS A 476 -56.65 5.30 -10.01
N ARG A 477 -56.84 4.87 -8.76
CA ARG A 477 -58.18 4.87 -8.11
C ARG A 477 -58.74 6.29 -7.95
N PHE A 478 -57.90 7.25 -7.57
CA PHE A 478 -58.34 8.65 -7.47
C PHE A 478 -58.69 9.28 -8.82
N ALA A 479 -58.01 8.89 -9.91
CA ALA A 479 -58.33 9.39 -11.24
C ALA A 479 -59.70 8.91 -11.76
N ILE A 480 -60.13 7.71 -11.34
CA ILE A 480 -61.41 7.11 -11.78
C ILE A 480 -62.60 7.69 -11.00
N LEU A 481 -62.43 8.02 -9.72
CA LEU A 481 -63.50 8.53 -8.84
C LEU A 481 -64.30 9.73 -9.42
N PRO A 482 -63.69 10.79 -9.97
CA PRO A 482 -64.43 11.92 -10.52
C PRO A 482 -65.23 11.55 -11.79
N ILE A 483 -64.78 10.56 -12.58
CA ILE A 483 -65.51 10.08 -13.76
C ILE A 483 -66.78 9.34 -13.34
N ILE A 484 -66.68 8.48 -12.32
CA ILE A 484 -67.84 7.78 -11.76
C ILE A 484 -68.84 8.79 -11.17
N LEU A 485 -68.34 9.75 -10.37
CA LEU A 485 -69.19 10.79 -9.79
C LEU A 485 -69.88 11.68 -10.84
N SER A 486 -69.27 11.93 -12.00
CA SER A 486 -69.94 12.63 -13.10
C SER A 486 -70.99 11.76 -13.81
N MET A 487 -70.68 10.48 -14.05
CA MET A 487 -71.62 9.56 -14.72
C MET A 487 -72.87 9.26 -13.88
N GLU A 488 -72.74 9.26 -12.55
CA GLU A 488 -73.84 8.99 -11.63
C GLU A 488 -74.68 10.25 -11.36
N ALA A 489 -74.11 11.45 -11.55
CA ALA A 489 -74.85 12.70 -11.57
C ALA A 489 -75.73 12.86 -12.82
N ASP A 490 -75.25 12.42 -13.99
CA ASP A 490 -76.00 12.50 -15.26
C ASP A 490 -77.13 11.46 -15.38
N LYS A 491 -77.09 10.36 -14.63
CA LYS A 491 -78.16 9.34 -14.60
C LYS A 491 -79.38 9.71 -13.75
N ASN A 492 -79.27 10.76 -12.92
CA ASN A 492 -80.31 11.18 -11.97
C ASN A 492 -80.99 12.52 -12.35
N ILE A 493 -80.72 13.01 -13.57
CA ILE A 493 -81.49 14.05 -14.27
C ILE A 493 -82.43 13.31 -15.24
#